data_AF-A0A6P7IR68-F1
#
_entry.id   AF-A0A6P7IR68-F1
#
_cell.length_a   1.000
_cell.length_b   1.000
_cell.length_c   1.000
_cell.angle_alpha   90.00
_cell.angle_beta   90.00
_cell.angle_gamma   90.00
#
_symmetry.space_group_name_H-M   'P 1'
#
loop_
_entity.id
_entity.type
_entity.pdbx_description
1 polymer ?
#
loop_
_entity_poly.entity_id
_entity_poly.type
_entity_poly.pdbx_seq_one_letter_code
_entity_poly.pdbx_strand_id
1 'polypeptide(L)'
;MHHLSVLVWVAVSFAVSRCVELHTLSEVSAHCGDEVTLPCDASASGQLDIKLFSWLAKNRTVCEYKQNRTEPDIQCNSSSSNSSNSLTLIINRVMPVHNGMYICKLRSTAGTDSKQTVLTVKECIRSQPPSVTVSSQEKNSVKGQESGSHIRRICVLLQVVTVTFIMT
;
A
#
# COMPACT_ATOMS: atom_id res chain seq x y z
N MET A 1 -49.36 33.17 37.73
CA MET A 1 -47.94 32.76 37.64
C MET A 1 -47.89 31.49 36.81
N HIS A 2 -47.54 31.55 35.52
CA HIS A 2 -47.40 30.38 34.66
C HIS A 2 -45.93 30.23 34.29
N HIS A 3 -45.27 29.21 34.82
CA HIS A 3 -43.90 28.86 34.49
C HIS A 3 -43.92 27.96 33.25
N LEU A 4 -43.69 28.53 32.06
CA LEU A 4 -43.49 27.75 30.84
C LEU A 4 -42.12 27.07 30.94
N SER A 5 -42.11 25.75 31.02
CA SER A 5 -40.90 24.94 30.99
C SER A 5 -40.33 24.91 29.57
N VAL A 6 -39.21 25.58 29.34
CA VAL A 6 -38.46 25.51 28.07
C VAL A 6 -37.69 24.18 28.05
N LEU A 7 -38.03 23.28 27.12
CA LEU A 7 -37.31 22.03 26.91
C LEU A 7 -36.17 22.26 25.91
N VAL A 8 -34.92 22.06 26.35
CA VAL A 8 -33.72 22.16 25.52
C VAL A 8 -33.32 20.76 25.05
N TRP A 9 -33.27 20.55 23.73
CA TRP A 9 -32.77 19.30 23.14
C TRP A 9 -31.33 19.49 22.65
N VAL A 10 -30.43 18.57 23.02
CA VAL A 10 -29.04 18.54 22.56
C VAL A 10 -28.95 17.60 21.34
N ALA A 11 -28.69 18.14 20.15
CA ALA A 11 -28.39 17.32 18.98
C ALA A 11 -26.89 17.04 18.87
N VAL A 12 -26.49 15.77 18.74
CA VAL A 12 -25.09 15.33 18.56
C VAL A 12 -24.90 14.97 17.08
N SER A 13 -24.03 15.70 16.37
CA SER A 13 -23.69 15.38 14.96
C SER A 13 -22.31 14.73 14.90
N PHE A 14 -22.15 13.62 14.18
CA PHE A 14 -20.83 12.98 14.00
C PHE A 14 -20.27 13.28 12.60
N ALA A 15 -19.14 13.99 12.52
CA ALA A 15 -18.38 14.06 11.28
C ALA A 15 -17.64 12.73 11.03
N VAL A 16 -18.06 11.96 10.03
CA VAL A 16 -17.35 10.74 9.61
C VAL A 16 -16.14 11.14 8.77
N SER A 17 -14.94 10.90 9.29
CA SER A 17 -13.69 11.11 8.55
C SER A 17 -13.57 10.07 7.44
N ARG A 18 -13.36 10.53 6.20
CA ARG A 18 -13.08 9.64 5.05
C ARG A 18 -11.58 9.49 4.93
N CYS A 19 -11.08 8.28 5.16
CA CYS A 19 -9.68 7.92 5.01
C CYS A 19 -9.54 6.94 3.85
N VAL A 20 -8.40 7.02 3.17
CA VAL A 20 -7.96 5.99 2.23
C VAL A 20 -6.81 5.21 2.85
N GLU A 21 -6.84 3.90 2.70
CA GLU A 21 -5.80 3.00 3.20
C GLU A 21 -5.29 2.11 2.05
N LEU A 22 -3.98 1.97 1.98
CA LEU A 22 -3.32 1.05 1.06
C LEU A 22 -2.81 -0.20 1.79
N HIS A 23 -3.03 -1.35 1.18
CA HIS A 23 -2.49 -2.64 1.60
C HIS A 23 -1.57 -3.20 0.53
N THR A 24 -0.35 -3.56 0.94
CA THR A 24 0.65 -4.20 0.09
C THR A 24 1.60 -5.04 0.95
N LEU A 25 2.46 -5.83 0.30
CA LEU A 25 3.50 -6.60 0.97
C LEU A 25 4.62 -5.66 1.42
N SER A 26 5.19 -5.85 2.62
CA SER A 26 6.33 -5.04 3.08
C SER A 26 7.64 -5.48 2.43
N GLU A 27 7.80 -6.78 2.20
CA GLU A 27 9.00 -7.38 1.63
C GLU A 27 8.62 -8.60 0.78
N VAL A 28 9.35 -8.79 -0.33
CA VAL A 28 9.23 -9.93 -1.23
C VAL A 28 10.64 -10.38 -1.60
N SER A 29 10.88 -11.68 -1.58
CA SER A 29 12.14 -12.29 -2.03
C SER A 29 11.88 -13.24 -3.19
N ALA A 30 12.69 -13.17 -4.24
CA ALA A 30 12.57 -14.03 -5.42
C ALA A 30 13.93 -14.34 -6.03
N HIS A 31 14.07 -15.44 -6.77
CA HIS A 31 15.28 -15.80 -7.50
C HIS A 31 15.24 -15.26 -8.92
N CYS A 32 16.39 -15.14 -9.58
CA CYS A 32 16.42 -14.64 -10.95
C CYS A 32 15.60 -15.53 -11.90
N GLY A 33 14.83 -14.89 -12.77
CA GLY A 33 13.92 -15.55 -13.70
C GLY A 33 12.53 -15.83 -13.15
N ASP A 34 12.31 -15.72 -11.84
CA ASP A 34 10.98 -15.86 -11.24
C ASP A 34 10.04 -14.74 -11.73
N GLU A 35 8.75 -15.04 -11.76
CA GLU A 35 7.70 -14.03 -11.85
C GLU A 35 7.37 -13.50 -10.46
N VAL A 36 7.30 -12.18 -10.30
CA VAL A 36 6.96 -11.53 -9.04
C VAL A 36 5.74 -10.64 -9.21
N THR A 37 4.80 -10.77 -8.28
CA THR A 37 3.58 -9.94 -8.22
C THR A 37 3.60 -9.06 -6.97
N LEU A 38 3.53 -7.74 -7.15
CA LEU A 38 3.41 -6.75 -6.09
C LEU A 38 1.98 -6.18 -6.08
N PRO A 39 1.08 -6.69 -5.21
CA PRO A 39 -0.29 -6.19 -5.12
C PRO A 39 -0.33 -4.86 -4.37
N CYS A 40 -1.25 -3.98 -4.76
CA CYS A 40 -1.59 -2.82 -3.96
C CYS A 40 -3.10 -2.58 -4.00
N ASP A 41 -3.74 -2.83 -2.86
CA ASP A 41 -5.18 -2.70 -2.71
C ASP A 41 -5.51 -1.41 -1.96
N ALA A 42 -6.47 -0.67 -2.49
CA ALA A 42 -6.99 0.56 -1.92
C ALA A 42 -8.39 0.32 -1.36
N SER A 43 -8.54 0.62 -0.07
CA SER A 43 -9.82 0.59 0.64
C SER A 43 -10.18 2.00 1.14
N ALA A 44 -11.48 2.29 1.17
CA ALA A 44 -12.01 3.52 1.74
C ALA A 44 -13.44 3.31 2.24
N SER A 45 -13.85 4.16 3.18
CA SER A 45 -15.20 4.18 3.75
C SER A 45 -16.28 4.77 2.82
N GLY A 46 -15.95 5.05 1.56
CA GLY A 46 -16.87 5.56 0.55
C GLY A 46 -16.27 5.53 -0.85
N GLN A 47 -16.96 6.13 -1.82
CA GLN A 47 -16.51 6.15 -3.21
C GLN A 47 -15.16 6.89 -3.35
N LEU A 48 -14.22 6.26 -4.03
CA LEU A 48 -12.89 6.79 -4.33
C LEU A 48 -12.89 7.41 -5.73
N ASP A 49 -12.87 8.74 -5.82
CA ASP A 49 -12.52 9.42 -7.08
C ASP A 49 -10.99 9.56 -7.12
N ILE A 50 -10.36 8.60 -7.80
CA ILE A 50 -8.91 8.44 -7.93
C ILE A 50 -8.35 9.49 -8.88
N LYS A 51 -7.39 10.29 -8.40
CA LYS A 51 -6.64 11.28 -9.20
C LYS A 51 -5.27 10.78 -9.62
N LEU A 52 -4.65 9.93 -8.81
CA LEU A 52 -3.37 9.28 -9.10
C LEU A 52 -3.33 7.96 -8.35
N PHE A 53 -2.99 6.87 -9.03
CA PHE A 53 -2.71 5.58 -8.40
C PHE A 53 -1.60 4.89 -9.18
N SER A 54 -0.45 4.70 -8.55
CA SER A 54 0.77 4.31 -9.25
C SER A 54 1.76 3.54 -8.39
N TRP A 55 2.53 2.67 -9.04
CA TRP A 55 3.79 2.16 -8.50
C TRP A 55 4.97 2.99 -8.98
N LEU A 56 5.86 3.32 -8.06
CA LEU A 56 7.14 3.97 -8.34
C LEU A 56 8.29 3.05 -7.96
N ALA A 57 9.32 3.00 -8.81
CA ALA A 57 10.59 2.37 -8.53
C ALA A 57 11.72 3.26 -9.04
N LYS A 58 12.81 3.42 -8.27
CA LYS A 58 13.96 4.27 -8.65
C LYS A 58 13.53 5.68 -9.11
N ASN A 59 12.56 6.27 -8.40
CA ASN A 59 11.95 7.58 -8.69
C ASN A 59 11.20 7.70 -10.03
N ARG A 60 10.85 6.59 -10.68
CA ARG A 60 10.08 6.56 -11.92
C ARG A 60 8.77 5.80 -11.72
N THR A 61 7.70 6.27 -12.37
CA THR A 61 6.45 5.52 -12.44
C THR A 61 6.67 4.28 -13.30
N VAL A 62 6.53 3.10 -12.72
CA VAL A 62 6.62 1.81 -13.42
C VAL A 62 5.24 1.25 -13.76
N CYS A 63 4.23 1.63 -12.99
CA CYS A 63 2.85 1.21 -13.22
C CYS A 63 1.88 2.32 -12.86
N GLU A 64 0.86 2.53 -13.67
CA GLU A 64 -0.15 3.57 -13.46
C GLU A 64 -1.54 3.03 -13.74
N TYR A 65 -2.48 3.34 -12.85
CA TYR A 65 -3.82 2.82 -12.86
C TYR A 65 -4.59 3.21 -14.13
N LYS A 66 -5.25 2.22 -14.76
CA LYS A 66 -5.93 2.34 -16.06
C LYS A 66 -5.04 2.82 -17.21
N GLN A 67 -3.71 2.81 -17.04
CA GLN A 67 -2.77 3.04 -18.11
C GLN A 67 -2.11 1.72 -18.51
N ASN A 68 -2.22 1.38 -19.78
CA ASN A 68 -1.51 0.24 -20.33
C ASN A 68 -0.06 0.66 -20.57
N ARG A 69 0.84 0.34 -19.64
CA ARG A 69 2.28 0.34 -19.89
C ARG A 69 2.75 -1.09 -20.08
N THR A 70 3.42 -1.32 -21.19
CA THR A 70 3.99 -2.62 -21.51
C THR A 70 5.47 -2.41 -21.79
N GLU A 71 6.27 -2.50 -20.74
CA GLU A 71 7.70 -2.80 -20.90
C GLU A 71 7.82 -4.33 -21.05
N PRO A 72 8.82 -4.86 -21.75
CA PRO A 72 8.89 -6.29 -22.08
C PRO A 72 8.84 -7.23 -20.86
N ASP A 73 9.30 -6.77 -19.69
CA ASP A 73 9.34 -7.57 -18.46
C ASP A 73 8.36 -7.07 -17.37
N ILE A 74 7.58 -6.00 -17.61
CA ILE A 74 6.64 -5.42 -16.63
C ILE A 74 5.22 -5.40 -17.18
N GLN A 75 4.28 -5.89 -16.37
CA GLN A 75 2.85 -5.81 -16.64
C GLN A 75 2.10 -5.09 -15.51
N CYS A 76 1.02 -4.43 -15.90
CA CYS A 76 0.22 -3.57 -15.05
C CYS A 76 -1.24 -3.98 -15.10
N ASN A 77 -1.74 -4.51 -13.99
CA ASN A 77 -3.14 -4.88 -13.88
C ASN A 77 -3.84 -3.97 -12.88
N SER A 78 -4.88 -3.29 -13.35
CA SER A 78 -5.74 -2.45 -12.51
C SER A 78 -7.15 -3.00 -12.46
N SER A 79 -7.76 -3.03 -11.28
CA SER A 79 -9.16 -3.40 -11.10
C SER A 79 -9.93 -2.34 -10.30
N SER A 80 -11.23 -2.21 -10.58
CA SER A 80 -12.16 -1.39 -9.81
C SER A 80 -13.41 -2.19 -9.45
N SER A 81 -13.76 -2.18 -8.17
CA SER A 81 -15.05 -2.59 -7.64
C SER A 81 -15.76 -1.42 -6.96
N ASN A 82 -16.97 -1.62 -6.45
CA ASN A 82 -17.77 -0.55 -5.83
C ASN A 82 -17.11 0.10 -4.61
N SER A 83 -16.24 -0.61 -3.88
CA SER A 83 -15.60 -0.12 -2.65
C SER A 83 -14.08 -0.36 -2.58
N SER A 84 -13.50 -1.04 -3.58
CA SER A 84 -12.06 -1.30 -3.62
C SER A 84 -11.49 -1.06 -5.02
N ASN A 85 -10.26 -0.59 -5.06
CA ASN A 85 -9.49 -0.49 -6.30
C ASN A 85 -8.16 -1.17 -6.07
N SER A 86 -7.61 -1.83 -7.08
CA SER A 86 -6.30 -2.44 -6.99
C SER A 86 -5.41 -2.05 -8.16
N LEU A 87 -4.11 -1.99 -7.88
CA LEU A 87 -3.06 -1.81 -8.86
C LEU A 87 -1.94 -2.80 -8.57
N THR A 88 -1.85 -3.83 -9.42
CA THR A 88 -0.90 -4.91 -9.30
C THR A 88 0.22 -4.72 -10.32
N LEU A 89 1.45 -4.66 -9.83
CA LEU A 89 2.66 -4.67 -10.65
C LEU A 89 3.16 -6.10 -10.76
N ILE A 90 3.32 -6.60 -11.99
CA ILE A 90 3.85 -7.95 -12.26
C ILE A 90 5.18 -7.77 -12.99
N ILE A 91 6.22 -8.45 -12.51
CA ILE A 91 7.54 -8.50 -13.13
C ILE A 91 7.75 -9.95 -13.59
N ASN A 92 7.66 -10.18 -14.90
CA ASN A 92 7.58 -11.54 -15.48
C ASN A 92 8.88 -12.34 -15.29
N ARG A 93 10.03 -11.66 -15.30
CA ARG A 93 11.34 -12.27 -15.08
C ARG A 93 12.20 -11.33 -14.24
N VAL A 94 12.27 -11.59 -12.94
CA VAL A 94 13.08 -10.77 -12.05
C VAL A 94 14.58 -10.96 -12.32
N MET A 95 15.32 -9.88 -12.20
CA MET A 95 16.76 -9.78 -12.45
C MET A 95 17.35 -8.81 -11.42
N PRO A 96 18.67 -8.77 -11.18
CA PRO A 96 19.26 -7.92 -10.15
C PRO A 96 18.93 -6.43 -10.31
N VAL A 97 18.64 -5.99 -11.55
CA VAL A 97 18.19 -4.62 -11.85
C VAL A 97 16.81 -4.31 -11.25
N HIS A 98 15.98 -5.30 -10.96
CA HIS A 98 14.67 -5.16 -10.32
C HIS A 98 14.76 -5.12 -8.78
N ASN A 99 15.93 -5.37 -8.19
CA ASN A 99 16.11 -5.28 -6.75
C ASN A 99 15.90 -3.84 -6.26
N GLY A 100 15.15 -3.67 -5.16
CA GLY A 100 15.03 -2.40 -4.45
C GLY A 100 13.64 -2.13 -3.91
N MET A 101 13.43 -0.86 -3.54
CA MET A 101 12.19 -0.38 -2.95
C MET A 101 11.20 0.09 -4.02
N TYR A 102 9.97 -0.43 -3.91
CA TYR A 102 8.81 -0.05 -4.69
C TYR A 102 7.84 0.70 -3.79
N ILE A 103 7.25 1.78 -4.32
CA ILE A 103 6.30 2.62 -3.57
C ILE A 103 4.97 2.62 -4.31
N CYS A 104 3.93 2.09 -3.67
CA CYS A 104 2.56 2.26 -4.12
C CYS A 104 2.01 3.57 -3.56
N LYS A 105 1.49 4.45 -4.42
CA LYS A 105 0.98 5.77 -4.04
C LYS A 105 -0.42 5.98 -4.60
N LEU A 106 -1.32 6.50 -3.77
CA LEU A 106 -2.69 6.82 -4.13
C LEU A 106 -3.04 8.24 -3.68
N ARG A 107 -3.67 9.01 -4.56
CA ARG A 107 -4.34 10.28 -4.28
C ARG A 107 -5.77 10.21 -4.79
N SER A 108 -6.73 10.49 -3.93
CA SER A 108 -8.15 10.51 -4.23
C SER A 108 -8.87 11.65 -3.49
N THR A 109 -10.18 11.76 -3.70
CA THR A 109 -11.05 12.66 -2.91
C THR A 109 -11.13 12.27 -1.43
N ALA A 110 -10.77 11.05 -1.05
CA ALA A 110 -10.72 10.60 0.35
C ALA A 110 -9.34 10.81 1.01
N GLY A 111 -8.36 11.36 0.29
CA GLY A 111 -7.05 11.68 0.84
C GLY A 111 -5.89 11.14 0.01
N THR A 112 -4.74 10.95 0.66
CA THR A 112 -3.53 10.43 0.02
C THR A 112 -2.86 9.44 0.96
N ASP A 113 -2.44 8.30 0.43
CA ASP A 113 -1.66 7.31 1.16
C ASP A 113 -0.54 6.72 0.28
N SER A 114 0.46 6.14 0.94
CA SER A 114 1.55 5.45 0.27
C SER A 114 2.11 4.32 1.12
N LYS A 115 2.41 3.18 0.49
CA LYS A 115 3.05 2.03 1.11
C LYS A 115 4.24 1.55 0.29
N GLN A 116 5.15 0.86 0.97
CA GLN A 116 6.40 0.41 0.38
C GLN A 116 6.51 -1.10 0.42
N THR A 117 7.12 -1.65 -0.62
CA THR A 117 7.51 -3.05 -0.74
C THR A 117 8.98 -3.11 -1.12
N VAL A 118 9.78 -3.87 -0.37
CA VAL A 118 11.17 -4.14 -0.73
C VAL A 118 11.23 -5.45 -1.51
N LEU A 119 11.72 -5.41 -2.75
CA LEU A 119 11.97 -6.60 -3.55
C LEU A 119 13.45 -6.99 -3.49
N THR A 120 13.73 -8.14 -2.90
CA THR A 120 15.06 -8.74 -2.82
C THR A 120 15.20 -9.83 -3.87
N VAL A 121 16.03 -9.59 -4.88
CA VAL A 121 16.37 -10.60 -5.89
C VAL A 121 17.60 -11.38 -5.44
N LYS A 122 17.43 -12.68 -5.24
CA LYS A 122 18.45 -13.65 -4.83
C LYS A 122 19.26 -14.13 -6.05
N GLU A 123 20.33 -14.87 -5.77
CA GLU A 123 21.36 -15.28 -6.71
C GLU A 123 20.86 -15.63 -8.12
N CYS A 124 21.47 -15.00 -9.12
CA CYS A 124 21.41 -15.49 -10.48
C CYS A 124 22.54 -16.49 -10.65
N ILE A 125 22.24 -17.78 -10.77
CA ILE A 125 23.26 -18.77 -11.13
C ILE A 125 23.74 -18.42 -12.53
N ARG A 126 24.90 -17.76 -12.61
CA ARG A 126 25.69 -17.75 -13.84
C ARG A 126 26.04 -19.21 -14.08
N SER A 127 25.59 -19.80 -15.18
CA SER A 127 26.05 -21.11 -15.63
C SER A 127 27.54 -21.00 -15.96
N GLN A 128 28.40 -21.05 -14.96
CA GLN A 128 29.81 -21.25 -15.16
C GLN A 128 29.98 -22.73 -15.55
N PRO A 129 30.75 -23.06 -16.62
CA PRO A 129 31.01 -24.45 -16.95
C PRO A 129 31.60 -25.19 -15.73
N PRO A 130 31.29 -26.48 -15.54
CA PRO A 130 31.54 -27.16 -14.28
C PRO A 130 33.04 -27.22 -14.00
N SER A 131 33.48 -26.46 -13.01
CA SER A 131 34.76 -26.68 -12.33
C SER A 131 34.43 -27.29 -10.97
N VAL A 132 34.73 -28.57 -10.86
CA VAL A 132 34.58 -29.42 -9.69
C VAL A 132 35.57 -28.97 -8.60
N THR A 133 35.10 -28.77 -7.36
CA THR A 133 35.57 -29.42 -6.11
C THR A 133 35.18 -28.60 -4.86
N VAL A 134 34.06 -29.01 -4.25
CA VAL A 134 33.74 -29.31 -2.83
C VAL A 134 34.46 -28.61 -1.64
N SER A 135 33.58 -28.07 -0.77
CA SER A 135 33.52 -27.93 0.71
C SER A 135 34.43 -27.00 1.52
N SER A 136 33.79 -26.13 2.31
CA SER A 136 33.73 -26.27 3.77
C SER A 136 32.60 -25.40 4.35
N GLN A 137 31.92 -25.92 5.36
CA GLN A 137 30.90 -25.20 6.13
C GLN A 137 31.57 -24.21 7.08
N GLU A 138 30.94 -23.08 7.35
CA GLU A 138 31.02 -22.43 8.65
C GLU A 138 29.67 -21.79 8.97
N LYS A 139 29.06 -22.32 10.04
CA LYS A 139 27.81 -21.91 10.65
C LYS A 139 28.01 -20.57 11.35
N ASN A 140 27.13 -19.59 11.12
CA ASN A 140 26.81 -18.66 12.20
C ASN A 140 25.36 -18.18 12.14
N SER A 141 24.64 -18.53 13.21
CA SER A 141 23.31 -18.05 13.55
C SER A 141 23.50 -16.79 14.39
N VAL A 142 23.13 -15.63 13.84
CA VAL A 142 22.99 -14.40 14.65
C VAL A 142 21.51 -14.07 14.68
N LYS A 143 20.91 -14.27 15.86
CA LYS A 143 19.55 -13.85 16.17
C LYS A 143 19.56 -12.33 16.39
N GLY A 144 19.06 -11.59 15.42
CA GLY A 144 18.76 -10.17 15.53
C GLY A 144 17.26 -9.97 15.73
N GLN A 145 16.88 -9.70 16.97
CA GLN A 145 15.60 -9.14 17.34
C GLN A 145 15.72 -7.62 17.26
N GLU A 146 14.77 -6.92 16.63
CA GLU A 146 13.90 -5.91 17.27
C GLU A 146 13.28 -4.91 16.25
N SER A 147 12.00 -4.61 16.53
CA SER A 147 11.37 -3.30 16.33
C SER A 147 11.08 -2.80 14.92
N GLY A 148 10.15 -3.48 14.24
CA GLY A 148 9.35 -2.88 13.18
C GLY A 148 8.16 -2.12 13.77
N SER A 149 8.39 -0.87 14.18
CA SER A 149 7.37 0.05 14.69
C SER A 149 6.17 0.15 13.74
N HIS A 150 5.08 -0.49 14.11
CA HIS A 150 3.80 -0.38 13.43
C HIS A 150 3.20 0.98 13.81
N ILE A 151 3.71 2.07 13.22
CA ILE A 151 3.04 3.37 13.28
C ILE A 151 1.76 3.20 12.46
N ARG A 152 0.71 2.70 13.11
CA ARG A 152 -0.65 2.87 12.65
C ARG A 152 -0.83 4.37 12.52
N ARG A 153 -0.85 4.89 11.29
CA ARG A 153 -1.47 6.19 11.05
C ARG A 153 -2.91 6.03 11.51
N ILE A 154 -3.17 6.53 12.71
CA ILE A 154 -4.51 6.58 13.27
C ILE A 154 -5.32 7.38 12.23
N CYS A 155 -6.28 6.73 11.58
CA CYS A 155 -7.37 7.47 10.94
C CYS A 155 -8.05 8.17 12.11
N VAL A 156 -7.69 9.43 12.34
CA VAL A 156 -8.31 10.24 13.38
C VAL A 156 -9.74 10.41 12.92
N LEU A 157 -10.64 9.58 13.46
CA LEU A 157 -12.05 9.87 13.55
C LEU A 157 -12.16 11.14 14.38
N LEU A 158 -11.96 12.30 13.76
CA LEU A 158 -12.37 13.57 14.32
C LEU A 158 -13.89 13.54 14.32
N GLN A 159 -14.47 12.90 15.33
CA GLN A 159 -15.87 13.05 15.67
C GLN A 159 -16.04 14.48 16.16
N VAL A 160 -16.20 15.42 15.24
CA VAL A 160 -16.59 16.78 15.59
C VAL A 160 -18.06 16.72 15.99
N VAL A 161 -18.32 16.65 17.30
CA VAL A 161 -19.66 16.75 17.87
C VAL A 161 -20.08 18.22 17.87
N THR A 162 -20.87 18.62 16.87
CA THR A 162 -21.52 19.94 16.91
C THR A 162 -22.83 19.83 17.67
N VAL A 163 -22.92 20.54 18.81
CA VAL A 163 -24.15 20.69 19.59
C VAL A 163 -24.91 21.91 19.07
N THR A 164 -26.10 21.71 18.52
CA THR A 164 -27.01 22.81 18.17
C THR A 164 -28.11 22.91 19.21
N PHE A 165 -28.33 24.13 19.73
CA PHE A 165 -29.44 24.45 20.61
C PHE A 165 -30.61 24.93 19.75
N ILE A 166 -31.73 24.20 19.77
CA ILE A 166 -32.98 24.64 19.12
C ILE A 166 -33.87 25.24 20.22
N MET A 167 -34.10 26.56 20.16
CA MET A 167 -35.07 27.27 21.02
C MET A 167 -36.33 27.52 20.20
N THR A 168 -37.48 27.02 20.66
CA THR A 168 -38.83 27.34 20.14
C THR A 168 -39.59 28.16 21.15
#